data_AF-A0A0U9HQF7-F1
#
_entry.id   AF-A0A0U9HQF7-F1
#
_cell.length_a   1.000
_cell.length_b   1.000
_cell.length_c   1.000
_cell.angle_alpha   90.00
_cell.angle_beta   90.00
_cell.angle_gamma   90.00
#
_symmetry.space_group_name_H-M   'P 1'
#
loop_
_entity.id
_entity.type
_entity.pdbx_description
1 polymer ?
#
loop_
_entity_poly.entity_id
_entity_poly.type
_entity_poly.pdbx_seq_one_letter_code
_entity_poly.pdbx_strand_id
1 'polypeptide(L)'
;MIHVYTGDGKGKTTAAVGTAVRAIGNGLKVLFVQFIKGAHTGELEIFQKFPDLIRIYRCSTGFIYGKPEPSQLEVAMDCIKEIENLIKNEHYDLIVFDELIIALNLGLISKEQTQNLIDLASDSELIITGRNAPDWLIEKADLVTEMKKIKHYFDRGINARRGIEY
;
A
#
# COMPACT_ATOMS: atom_id res chain seq x y z
N MET A 1 -15.08 1.81 4.24
CA MET A 1 -15.13 0.46 3.63
C MET A 1 -13.71 -0.02 3.35
N ILE A 2 -13.50 -1.32 3.19
CA ILE A 2 -12.19 -1.95 2.97
C ILE A 2 -12.12 -2.53 1.55
N HIS A 3 -11.18 -2.04 0.76
CA HIS A 3 -10.89 -2.50 -0.59
C HIS A 3 -9.57 -3.28 -0.62
N VAL A 4 -9.59 -4.47 -1.21
CA VAL A 4 -8.39 -5.28 -1.42
C VAL A 4 -8.12 -5.40 -2.91
N TYR A 5 -6.97 -4.89 -3.35
CA TYR A 5 -6.48 -5.04 -4.72
C TYR A 5 -5.34 -6.06 -4.75
N THR A 6 -5.65 -7.28 -5.19
CA THR A 6 -4.72 -8.42 -5.18
C THR A 6 -4.52 -9.06 -6.56
N GLY A 7 -3.88 -10.23 -6.62
CA GLY A 7 -3.61 -10.97 -7.85
C GLY A 7 -2.27 -10.62 -8.52
N ASP A 8 -1.89 -11.42 -9.52
CA ASP A 8 -0.56 -11.36 -10.13
C ASP A 8 -0.38 -10.33 -11.25
N GLY A 9 -1.48 -9.76 -11.71
CA GLY A 9 -1.52 -8.75 -12.75
C GLY A 9 -0.97 -7.39 -12.29
N LYS A 10 -0.49 -6.62 -13.27
CA LYS A 10 -0.21 -5.19 -13.08
C LYS A 10 -1.54 -4.45 -12.89
N GLY A 11 -1.57 -3.49 -11.98
CA GLY A 11 -2.72 -2.58 -11.82
C GLY A 11 -3.09 -2.23 -10.39
N LYS A 12 -2.69 -3.05 -9.40
CA LYS A 12 -3.05 -2.88 -7.97
C LYS A 12 -2.67 -1.50 -7.43
N THR A 13 -1.38 -1.16 -7.40
CA THR A 13 -0.90 0.15 -6.91
C THR A 13 -1.46 1.29 -7.75
N THR A 14 -1.49 1.16 -9.08
CA THR A 14 -2.00 2.23 -9.96
C THR A 14 -3.49 2.51 -9.77
N ALA A 15 -4.29 1.49 -9.44
CA ALA A 15 -5.70 1.66 -9.08
C ALA A 15 -5.86 2.39 -7.74
N ALA A 16 -5.01 2.07 -6.76
CA ALA A 16 -4.95 2.79 -5.49
C ALA A 16 -4.54 4.26 -5.68
N VAL A 17 -3.50 4.52 -6.48
CA VAL A 17 -3.08 5.87 -6.90
C VAL A 17 -4.22 6.61 -7.60
N GLY A 18 -4.91 5.99 -8.56
CA GLY A 18 -6.05 6.60 -9.23
C GLY A 18 -7.20 6.95 -8.29
N THR A 19 -7.43 6.13 -7.26
CA THR A 19 -8.44 6.41 -6.22
C THR A 19 -8.00 7.57 -5.33
N ALA A 20 -6.72 7.62 -4.94
CA ALA A 20 -6.16 8.75 -4.21
C ALA A 20 -6.26 10.06 -5.02
N VAL A 21 -5.96 10.04 -6.32
CA VAL A 21 -6.14 11.19 -7.22
C VAL A 21 -7.61 11.64 -7.25
N ARG A 22 -8.57 10.71 -7.29
CA ARG A 22 -9.99 11.05 -7.23
C ARG A 22 -10.36 11.70 -5.90
N ALA A 23 -9.85 11.19 -4.78
CA ALA A 23 -10.10 11.73 -3.45
C ALA A 23 -9.57 13.17 -3.32
N ILE A 24 -8.29 13.40 -3.63
CA ILE A 24 -7.69 14.75 -3.56
C ILE A 24 -8.37 15.73 -4.53
N GLY A 25 -8.82 15.25 -5.70
CA GLY A 25 -9.58 16.07 -6.65
C GLY A 25 -10.94 16.54 -6.13
N ASN A 26 -11.45 15.92 -5.06
CA ASN A 26 -12.66 16.32 -4.34
C ASN A 26 -12.35 16.96 -2.98
N GLY A 27 -11.10 17.34 -2.70
CA GLY A 27 -10.71 17.99 -1.46
C GLY A 27 -10.66 17.06 -0.24
N LEU A 28 -10.66 15.74 -0.45
CA LEU A 28 -10.55 14.76 0.62
C LEU A 28 -9.09 14.55 1.02
N LYS A 29 -8.85 14.33 2.32
CA LYS A 29 -7.54 14.06 2.90
C LYS A 29 -7.16 12.58 2.73
N VAL A 30 -5.94 12.36 2.27
CA VAL A 30 -5.40 11.02 1.95
C VAL A 30 -4.12 10.75 2.73
N LEU A 31 -4.06 9.60 3.39
CA LEU A 31 -2.79 9.01 3.85
C LEU A 31 -2.37 7.90 2.89
N PHE A 32 -1.22 8.06 2.24
CA PHE A 32 -0.67 7.10 1.30
C PHE A 32 0.58 6.43 1.89
N VAL A 33 0.43 5.21 2.39
CA VAL A 33 1.49 4.41 2.98
C VAL A 33 2.03 3.40 1.97
N GLN A 34 3.34 3.35 1.79
CA GLN A 34 4.02 2.34 0.97
C GLN A 34 4.87 1.43 1.84
N PHE A 35 4.54 0.14 1.88
CA PHE A 35 5.36 -0.87 2.54
C PHE A 35 6.47 -1.38 1.60
N ILE A 36 7.65 -1.69 2.14
CA ILE A 36 8.85 -2.24 1.48
C ILE A 36 9.55 -1.30 0.48
N LYS A 37 8.77 -0.51 -0.29
CA LYS A 37 9.23 0.27 -1.45
C LYS A 37 10.22 1.36 -1.05
N GLY A 38 11.45 1.27 -1.58
CA GLY A 38 12.47 2.33 -1.53
C GLY A 38 12.69 3.08 -2.85
N ALA A 39 12.24 2.55 -4.00
CA ALA A 39 12.47 3.18 -5.30
C ALA A 39 11.60 4.43 -5.51
N HIS A 40 12.13 5.43 -6.20
CA HIS A 40 11.38 6.61 -6.62
C HIS A 40 10.34 6.25 -7.69
N THR A 41 9.15 6.82 -7.60
CA THR A 41 8.06 6.61 -8.55
C THR A 41 7.35 7.94 -8.85
N GLY A 42 6.81 8.06 -10.06
CA GLY A 42 6.20 9.30 -10.56
C GLY A 42 5.00 9.81 -9.77
N GLU A 43 4.24 8.94 -9.09
CA GLU A 43 3.12 9.37 -8.24
C GLU A 43 3.58 10.24 -7.05
N LEU A 44 4.82 10.05 -6.56
CA LEU A 44 5.37 10.86 -5.49
C LEU A 44 5.52 12.33 -5.90
N GLU A 45 5.97 12.57 -7.14
CA GLU A 45 6.18 13.92 -7.69
C GLU A 45 4.88 14.71 -7.82
N ILE A 46 3.79 14.05 -8.20
CA ILE A 46 2.49 14.71 -8.33
C ILE A 46 1.82 14.91 -6.97
N PHE A 47 1.93 13.94 -6.06
CA PHE A 47 1.34 14.03 -4.72
C PHE A 47 2.00 15.12 -3.86
N GLN A 48 3.30 15.34 -3.99
CA GLN A 48 4.00 16.44 -3.29
C GLN A 48 3.45 17.84 -3.62
N LYS A 49 2.71 18.01 -4.71
CA LYS A 49 2.08 19.29 -5.07
C LYS A 49 0.81 19.59 -4.28
N PHE A 50 0.33 18.64 -3.47
CA PHE A 50 -0.91 18.77 -2.68
C PHE A 50 -0.66 18.45 -1.20
N PRO A 51 0.30 19.13 -0.53
CA PRO A 51 0.73 18.78 0.82
C PRO A 51 -0.38 18.88 1.89
N ASP A 52 -1.42 19.70 1.63
CA ASP A 52 -2.56 19.85 2.54
C ASP A 52 -3.60 18.71 2.40
N LEU A 53 -3.56 17.96 1.31
CA LEU A 53 -4.54 16.93 0.97
C LEU A 53 -3.97 15.51 0.96
N ILE A 54 -2.68 15.33 0.72
CA ILE A 54 -2.07 14.00 0.71
C ILE A 54 -0.76 13.95 1.48
N ARG A 55 -0.72 13.05 2.46
CA ARG A 55 0.48 12.71 3.21
C ARG A 55 1.01 11.38 2.72
N ILE A 56 2.29 11.32 2.37
CA ILE A 56 2.96 10.09 1.95
C ILE A 56 3.85 9.59 3.09
N TYR A 57 3.73 8.32 3.45
CA TYR A 57 4.62 7.65 4.38
C TYR A 57 5.21 6.39 3.73
N ARG A 58 6.52 6.16 3.90
CA ARG A 58 7.23 5.07 3.20
C ARG A 58 8.03 4.22 4.18
N CYS A 59 7.72 2.94 4.24
CA CYS A 59 8.44 1.96 5.04
C CYS A 59 9.56 1.34 4.20
N SER A 60 10.76 1.91 4.26
CA SER A 60 11.89 1.45 3.45
C SER A 60 12.70 0.38 4.17
N THR A 61 12.22 -0.87 4.15
CA THR A 61 12.97 -2.04 4.69
C THR A 61 14.09 -2.53 3.76
N GLY A 62 14.17 -1.99 2.53
CA GLY A 62 15.02 -2.51 1.47
C GLY A 62 14.48 -3.82 0.87
N PHE A 63 15.22 -4.39 -0.07
CA PHE A 63 14.85 -5.67 -0.67
C PHE A 63 15.02 -6.82 0.34
N ILE A 64 14.04 -7.71 0.39
CA ILE A 64 14.05 -8.88 1.26
C ILE A 64 14.13 -10.12 0.38
N TYR A 65 15.15 -10.95 0.62
CA TYR A 65 15.35 -12.22 -0.06
C TYR A 65 15.12 -13.35 0.95
N GLY A 66 13.98 -14.04 0.85
CA GLY A 66 13.62 -15.07 1.81
C GLY A 66 13.07 -14.47 3.10
N LYS A 67 13.72 -14.78 4.25
CA LYS A 67 13.28 -14.27 5.56
C LYS A 67 13.86 -12.87 5.82
N PRO A 68 13.10 -11.96 6.46
CA PRO A 68 13.63 -10.65 6.87
C PRO A 68 14.77 -10.77 7.87
N GLU A 69 15.78 -9.92 7.70
CA GLU A 69 16.85 -9.73 8.68
C GLU A 69 16.31 -8.98 9.93
N PRO A 70 16.92 -9.14 11.11
CA PRO A 70 16.49 -8.45 12.34
C PRO A 70 16.38 -6.93 12.18
N SER A 71 17.33 -6.29 11.47
CA SER A 71 17.29 -4.86 11.20
C SER A 71 16.11 -4.43 10.32
N GLN A 72 15.63 -5.31 9.43
CA GLN A 72 14.45 -5.04 8.60
C GLN A 72 13.17 -5.16 9.42
N LEU A 73 13.14 -6.07 10.41
CA LEU A 73 12.04 -6.17 11.37
C LEU A 73 11.97 -4.94 12.26
N GLU A 74 13.10 -4.42 12.74
CA GLU A 74 13.16 -3.17 13.51
C GLU A 74 12.58 -1.99 12.70
N VAL A 75 13.01 -1.83 11.44
CA VAL A 75 12.47 -0.80 10.56
C VAL A 75 10.97 -0.97 10.36
N ALA A 76 10.49 -2.20 10.15
CA ALA A 76 9.05 -2.46 10.00
C ALA A 76 8.27 -2.12 11.28
N MET A 77 8.79 -2.45 12.46
CA MET A 77 8.16 -2.11 13.74
C MET A 77 8.05 -0.59 13.94
N ASP A 78 9.10 0.16 13.65
CA ASP A 78 9.07 1.62 13.78
C ASP A 78 8.13 2.26 12.75
N CYS A 79 8.08 1.69 11.55
CA CYS A 79 7.11 2.09 10.54
C CYS A 79 5.66 1.88 11.00
N ILE A 80 5.36 0.73 11.60
CA ILE A 80 4.02 0.43 12.11
C ILE A 80 3.62 1.43 13.19
N LYS A 81 4.52 1.72 14.15
CA LYS A 81 4.28 2.72 15.20
C LYS A 81 3.98 4.10 14.62
N GLU A 82 4.75 4.52 13.62
CA GLU A 82 4.54 5.82 13.00
C GLU A 82 3.21 5.86 12.23
N ILE A 83 2.86 4.81 11.47
CA ILE A 83 1.56 4.72 10.80
C ILE A 83 0.42 4.82 11.82
N GLU A 84 0.51 4.09 12.93
CA GLU A 84 -0.48 4.19 14.01
C GLU A 84 -0.59 5.62 14.56
N ASN A 85 0.55 6.29 14.77
CA ASN A 85 0.57 7.69 15.22
C ASN A 85 -0.07 8.62 14.21
N LEU A 86 0.17 8.43 12.91
CA LEU A 86 -0.43 9.24 11.85
C LEU A 86 -1.94 9.13 11.88
N ILE A 87 -2.48 7.91 11.94
CA ILE A 87 -3.92 7.65 11.94
C ILE A 87 -4.59 8.17 13.23
N LYS A 88 -3.91 8.07 14.39
CA LYS A 88 -4.45 8.55 15.67
C LYS A 88 -4.49 10.07 15.79
N ASN A 89 -3.53 10.77 15.19
CA ASN A 89 -3.35 12.21 15.39
C ASN A 89 -4.01 13.08 14.30
N GLU A 90 -4.46 12.49 13.20
CA GLU A 90 -5.08 13.23 12.10
C GLU A 90 -6.19 12.41 11.44
N HIS A 91 -7.27 13.09 11.04
CA HIS A 91 -8.35 12.48 10.27
C HIS A 91 -7.98 12.41 8.79
N TYR A 92 -8.17 11.22 8.20
CA TYR A 92 -8.05 10.99 6.76
C TYR A 92 -9.36 10.40 6.24
N ASP A 93 -9.83 10.89 5.10
CA ASP A 93 -11.01 10.34 4.43
C ASP A 93 -10.67 9.03 3.69
N LEU A 94 -9.43 8.92 3.20
CA LEU A 94 -8.90 7.74 2.52
C LEU A 94 -7.52 7.38 3.04
N ILE A 95 -7.32 6.10 3.36
CA ILE A 95 -6.02 5.53 3.70
C ILE A 95 -5.67 4.47 2.66
N VAL A 96 -4.44 4.52 2.15
CA VAL A 96 -3.88 3.51 1.24
C VAL A 96 -2.72 2.82 1.92
N PHE A 97 -2.83 1.50 2.09
CA PHE A 97 -1.76 0.61 2.51
C PHE A 97 -1.25 -0.18 1.30
N ASP A 98 -0.33 0.44 0.55
CA ASP A 98 0.25 -0.13 -0.66
C ASP A 98 1.34 -1.17 -0.30
N GLU A 99 1.23 -2.37 -0.88
CA GLU A 99 2.06 -3.55 -0.65
C GLU A 99 2.06 -4.10 0.80
N LEU A 100 1.06 -3.73 1.62
CA LEU A 100 0.89 -4.30 2.96
C LEU A 100 0.75 -5.83 2.94
N ILE A 101 0.08 -6.39 1.94
CA ILE A 101 -0.06 -7.85 1.81
C ILE A 101 1.31 -8.49 1.57
N ILE A 102 2.20 -7.84 0.82
CA ILE A 102 3.56 -8.35 0.63
C ILE A 102 4.34 -8.28 1.95
N ALA A 103 4.22 -7.18 2.70
CA ALA A 103 4.85 -7.06 4.02
C ALA A 103 4.39 -8.17 4.99
N LEU A 104 3.10 -8.46 5.00
CA LEU A 104 2.52 -9.56 5.76
C LEU A 104 3.08 -10.92 5.32
N ASN A 105 3.08 -11.19 4.01
CA ASN A 105 3.55 -12.47 3.46
C ASN A 105 5.06 -12.69 3.66
N LEU A 106 5.84 -11.61 3.75
CA LEU A 106 7.26 -11.66 4.09
C LEU A 106 7.52 -11.77 5.60
N GLY A 107 6.50 -11.62 6.45
CA GLY A 107 6.66 -11.65 7.90
C GLY A 107 7.23 -10.37 8.50
N LEU A 108 7.15 -9.23 7.80
CA LEU A 108 7.53 -7.92 8.33
C LEU A 108 6.48 -7.35 9.30
N ILE A 109 5.23 -7.77 9.14
CA ILE A 109 4.11 -7.39 9.99
C ILE A 109 3.29 -8.65 10.29
N SER A 110 2.86 -8.82 11.54
CA SER A 110 2.02 -9.95 11.94
C SER A 110 0.58 -9.78 11.47
N LYS A 111 -0.19 -10.87 11.52
CA LYS A 111 -1.65 -10.81 11.32
C LYS A 111 -2.31 -9.88 12.34
N GLU A 112 -1.94 -9.97 13.63
CA GLU A 112 -2.56 -9.12 14.66
C GLU A 112 -2.24 -7.65 14.42
N GLN A 113 -0.98 -7.32 14.10
CA GLN A 113 -0.59 -5.95 13.77
C GLN A 113 -1.34 -5.42 12.55
N THR A 114 -1.53 -6.26 11.52
CA THR A 114 -2.32 -5.90 10.34
C THR A 114 -3.79 -5.65 10.70
N GLN A 115 -4.39 -6.51 11.52
CA GLN A 115 -5.77 -6.32 11.98
C GLN A 115 -5.91 -5.04 12.81
N ASN A 116 -4.96 -4.75 13.70
CA ASN A 116 -4.94 -3.53 14.49
C ASN A 116 -4.88 -2.27 13.62
N LEU A 117 -4.04 -2.26 12.57
CA LEU A 117 -3.98 -1.14 11.62
C LEU A 117 -5.31 -0.96 10.87
N ILE A 118 -5.95 -2.05 10.46
CA ILE A 118 -7.26 -2.00 9.79
C ILE A 118 -8.32 -1.44 10.73
N ASP A 119 -8.34 -1.91 11.98
CA ASP A 119 -9.32 -1.47 12.98
C ASP A 119 -9.12 0.00 13.36
N LEU A 120 -7.85 0.44 13.44
CA LEU A 120 -7.51 1.85 13.67
C LEU A 120 -7.93 2.76 12.51
N ALA A 121 -7.91 2.24 11.28
CA ALA A 121 -8.33 2.94 10.07
C ALA A 121 -9.85 2.84 9.80
N SER A 122 -10.65 2.35 10.74
CA SER A 122 -12.07 2.02 10.53
C SER A 122 -12.97 3.22 10.19
N ASP A 123 -12.58 4.43 10.58
CA ASP A 123 -13.29 5.67 10.25
C ASP A 123 -12.98 6.18 8.81
N SER A 124 -12.00 5.59 8.14
CA SER A 124 -11.58 5.95 6.78
C SER A 124 -12.07 4.96 5.73
N GLU A 125 -12.14 5.40 4.47
CA GLU A 125 -12.08 4.47 3.35
C GLU A 125 -10.67 3.86 3.29
N LEU A 126 -10.55 2.54 3.16
CA LEU A 126 -9.27 1.84 3.24
C LEU A 126 -8.99 1.04 1.98
N ILE A 127 -7.82 1.24 1.37
CA ILE A 127 -7.33 0.44 0.25
C ILE A 127 -6.08 -0.32 0.68
N ILE A 128 -6.09 -1.64 0.50
CA ILE A 128 -4.97 -2.53 0.79
C ILE A 128 -4.53 -3.20 -0.51
N THR A 129 -3.23 -3.16 -0.81
CA THR A 129 -2.70 -3.76 -2.03
C THR A 129 -1.63 -4.82 -1.75
N GLY A 130 -1.45 -5.70 -2.75
CA GLY A 130 -0.35 -6.65 -2.81
C GLY A 130 -0.81 -8.03 -3.27
N ARG A 131 0.14 -8.91 -3.60
CA ARG A 131 -0.15 -10.23 -4.17
C ARG A 131 -0.48 -11.24 -3.08
N ASN A 132 -1.33 -12.21 -3.40
CA ASN A 132 -1.70 -13.32 -2.51
C ASN A 132 -2.31 -12.83 -1.19
N ALA A 133 -3.41 -12.09 -1.29
CA ALA A 133 -4.20 -11.72 -0.11
C ALA A 133 -4.63 -12.98 0.65
N PRO A 134 -4.43 -13.06 1.98
CA PRO A 134 -4.88 -14.21 2.76
C PRO A 134 -6.40 -14.20 2.91
N ASP A 135 -7.00 -15.40 3.05
CA ASP A 135 -8.46 -15.57 3.10
C ASP A 135 -9.13 -14.70 4.17
N TRP A 136 -8.54 -14.60 5.36
CA TRP A 136 -9.10 -13.77 6.44
C TRP A 136 -9.21 -12.28 6.08
N LEU A 137 -8.32 -11.78 5.20
CA LEU A 137 -8.35 -10.40 4.74
C LEU A 137 -9.39 -10.22 3.62
N ILE A 138 -9.53 -11.23 2.76
CA ILE A 138 -10.58 -11.28 1.73
C ILE A 138 -11.96 -11.28 2.39
N GLU A 139 -12.15 -12.12 3.41
CA GLU A 139 -13.42 -12.21 4.17
C GLU A 139 -13.76 -10.91 4.91
N LYS A 140 -12.75 -10.16 5.37
CA LYS A 140 -12.93 -8.88 6.06
C LYS A 140 -13.18 -7.70 5.11
N ALA A 141 -12.88 -7.84 3.82
CA ALA A 141 -12.98 -6.76 2.85
C ALA A 141 -14.41 -6.58 2.31
N ASP A 142 -14.81 -5.33 2.12
CA ASP A 142 -16.09 -4.97 1.48
C ASP A 142 -16.01 -5.10 -0.05
N LEU A 143 -14.81 -4.92 -0.61
CA LEU A 143 -14.54 -5.07 -2.04
C LEU A 143 -13.20 -5.79 -2.25
N VAL A 144 -13.20 -6.81 -3.10
CA VAL A 144 -11.98 -7.51 -3.51
C VAL A 144 -11.89 -7.53 -5.03
N THR A 145 -10.77 -7.03 -5.56
CA THR A 145 -10.46 -7.09 -6.99
C THR A 145 -9.18 -7.89 -7.20
N GLU A 146 -9.28 -8.96 -7.98
CA GLU A 146 -8.14 -9.76 -8.41
C GLU A 146 -7.65 -9.29 -9.79
N MET A 147 -6.50 -8.64 -9.84
CA MET A 147 -5.80 -8.33 -11.07
C MET A 147 -5.15 -9.62 -11.60
N LYS A 148 -5.74 -10.27 -12.60
CA LYS A 148 -5.17 -11.47 -13.22
C LYS A 148 -4.15 -11.11 -14.30
N LYS A 149 -2.99 -11.78 -14.31
CA LYS A 149 -1.97 -11.62 -15.36
C LYS A 149 -2.39 -12.39 -16.62
N ILE A 150 -3.27 -11.80 -17.43
CA ILE A 150 -3.68 -12.39 -18.73
C ILE A 150 -2.53 -12.34 -19.74
N LYS A 151 -1.79 -11.22 -19.78
CA LYS A 151 -0.57 -11.03 -20.60
C LYS A 151 0.27 -9.92 -19.99
N HIS A 152 1.60 -10.05 -20.02
CA HIS A 152 2.51 -8.98 -19.59
C HIS A 152 3.68 -8.83 -20.57
N TYR A 153 4.09 -7.61 -20.89
CA TYR A 153 5.21 -7.36 -21.82
C TYR A 153 6.56 -7.83 -21.26
N PHE A 154 6.69 -7.93 -19.94
CA PHE A 154 7.84 -8.57 -19.29
C PHE A 154 8.04 -10.01 -19.75
N ASP A 155 6.96 -10.76 -20.03
CA ASP A 155 7.05 -12.13 -20.55
C ASP A 155 7.70 -12.18 -21.95
N ARG A 156 7.86 -11.03 -22.62
CA ARG A 156 8.58 -10.87 -23.90
C ARG A 156 9.94 -10.17 -23.73
N GLY A 157 10.45 -10.06 -22.51
CA GLY A 157 11.75 -9.43 -22.22
C GLY A 157 11.74 -7.90 -22.17
N ILE A 158 10.56 -7.25 -22.15
CA ILE A 158 10.48 -5.79 -22.01
C ILE A 158 10.60 -5.42 -20.53
N ASN A 159 11.68 -4.71 -20.19
CA ASN A 159 11.96 -4.21 -18.84
C ASN A 159 11.03 -3.05 -18.43
N ALA A 160 11.13 -2.65 -17.16
CA ALA A 160 10.40 -1.52 -16.60
C ALA A 160 10.75 -0.20 -17.31
N ARG A 161 9.74 0.65 -17.52
CA ARG A 161 9.82 1.92 -18.24
C ARG A 161 9.28 3.07 -17.39
N ARG A 162 9.99 4.19 -17.45
CA ARG A 162 9.58 5.45 -16.82
C ARG A 162 8.20 5.91 -17.32
N GLY A 163 7.34 6.32 -16.39
CA GLY A 163 5.97 6.74 -16.63
C GLY A 163 4.97 5.59 -16.78
N ILE A 164 5.43 4.33 -16.76
CA ILE A 164 4.55 3.15 -16.91
C ILE A 164 4.67 2.18 -15.72
N GLU A 165 5.90 1.87 -15.30
CA GLU A 165 6.20 1.04 -14.12
C GLU A 165 6.65 1.85 -12.91
N TYR A 166 7.37 2.95 -13.16
CA TYR A 166 7.91 3.87 -12.15
C TYR A 166 7.97 5.29 -12.70
#